data_AF-A0A2V8UN22-F1
#
_entry.id   AF-A0A2V8UN22-F1
#
_cell.length_a   1.000
_cell.length_b   1.000
_cell.length_c   1.000
_cell.angle_alpha   90.00
_cell.angle_beta   90.00
_cell.angle_gamma   90.00
#
_symmetry.space_group_name_H-M   'P 1'
#
loop_
_entity.id
_entity.type
_entity.pdbx_description
1 polymer ?
#
loop_
_entity_poly.entity_id
_entity_poly.type
_entity_poly.pdbx_seq_one_letter_code
_entity_poly.pdbx_strand_id
1 'polypeptide(L)'
;MLRNLAVIAVLLSSVSAFAQTAALSLSSGSGLRGGKTLLYVSLNAKGTQPTGLQFTLHYSALDFTSVQLTAGPSAIATGKSVYCGNTAGSYTCLVVGLNSTSISDGVVATLSLSISGATTNATSNIQLDAPVATSAAGNSLPIVAGAASVTIFSATQLMPNETTAALPLGIVGSAYSQKLAATSGTAPYSWSLTAGALPAGLRLTSDGTISGIPLATGTSNFVIQLTDHAAVKINALLALTIIPPPKKATINAVSNAADFLPVISPASWFSITGSNLASTTRTWNSTDFVNSRLPAQLDGVSVLVDGKPSFVSYVSPTQINAQVPDSVSGPRLVQVINNGVASDTFTAQLQEYSPALFTWPGNYAVATHTDFTLAAKANAFPARTTVPAKPGEVIILWGTGCGPTNPAVPAGQLVPDDRVHTLTTVPAVTIRGKAAEYLGGALAPRSAGLYQLAVRVPADAPDGDLPVVIGIGGVSSPADVLLTVKK
;
A
#
# COMPACT_ATOMS: atom_id res chain seq x y z
N MET A 1 31.00 15.82 -24.22
CA MET A 1 32.36 16.26 -24.64
C MET A 1 32.84 17.34 -23.67
N LEU A 2 34.13 17.31 -23.31
CA LEU A 2 34.91 18.20 -22.41
C LEU A 2 34.66 18.02 -20.89
N ARG A 3 35.51 17.27 -20.17
CA ARG A 3 36.84 17.60 -19.59
C ARG A 3 36.77 18.68 -18.49
N ASN A 4 37.00 18.27 -17.24
CA ASN A 4 37.85 18.95 -16.24
C ASN A 4 37.95 18.09 -14.97
N LEU A 5 38.89 17.14 -14.96
CA LEU A 5 39.50 16.67 -13.71
C LEU A 5 40.42 17.80 -13.22
N ALA A 6 40.16 18.34 -12.03
CA ALA A 6 41.13 19.17 -11.32
C ALA A 6 41.73 18.33 -10.19
N VAL A 7 42.93 17.80 -10.44
CA VAL A 7 43.84 17.32 -9.38
C VAL A 7 44.42 18.58 -8.74
N ILE A 8 44.22 18.77 -7.43
CA ILE A 8 44.87 19.85 -6.67
C ILE A 8 45.98 19.22 -5.83
N ALA A 9 47.21 19.64 -6.12
CA ALA A 9 48.42 19.29 -5.38
C ALA A 9 48.46 20.02 -4.04
N VAL A 10 48.79 19.28 -2.98
CA VAL A 10 49.11 19.83 -1.65
C VAL A 10 50.59 20.21 -1.65
N LEU A 11 50.90 21.50 -1.56
CA LEU A 11 52.27 21.95 -1.28
C LEU A 11 52.52 21.88 0.23
N LEU A 12 53.27 20.87 0.66
CA LEU A 12 53.84 20.81 2.00
C LEU A 12 55.20 21.52 2.00
N SER A 13 55.32 22.63 2.72
CA SER A 13 56.63 23.10 3.20
C SER A 13 56.94 22.38 4.51
N SER A 14 58.07 21.67 4.50
CA SER A 14 58.56 20.71 5.50
C SER A 14 58.74 21.24 6.92
N VAL A 15 58.28 20.48 7.92
CA VAL A 15 59.08 20.03 9.08
C VAL A 15 58.66 18.58 9.40
N SER A 16 59.64 17.76 9.74
CA SER A 16 59.65 16.30 9.78
C SER A 16 58.70 15.59 10.77
N ALA A 17 58.33 14.37 10.34
CA ALA A 17 57.80 13.21 11.07
C ALA A 17 56.27 13.05 11.19
N PHE A 18 55.80 11.93 10.63
CA PHE A 18 54.43 11.39 10.55
C PHE A 18 53.47 12.07 9.56
N ALA A 19 53.51 11.60 8.31
CA ALA A 19 52.47 11.83 7.31
C ALA A 19 51.26 10.93 7.61
N GLN A 20 50.08 11.53 7.82
CA GLN A 20 48.80 10.87 7.55
C GLN A 20 48.01 11.74 6.57
N THR A 21 47.58 11.11 5.49
CA THR A 21 46.84 11.72 4.39
C THR A 21 45.36 11.81 4.77
N ALA A 22 44.81 13.01 4.96
CA ALA A 22 43.37 13.21 5.00
C ALA A 22 42.90 13.64 3.60
N ALA A 23 42.15 12.78 2.91
CA ALA A 23 41.53 13.13 1.64
C ALA A 23 40.21 13.89 1.89
N LEU A 24 40.14 15.14 1.48
CA LEU A 24 38.90 15.91 1.45
C LEU A 24 38.15 15.58 0.16
N SER A 25 36.96 14.98 0.26
CA SER A 25 36.06 14.84 -0.89
C SER A 25 34.99 15.93 -0.84
N LEU A 26 34.93 16.75 -1.88
CA LEU A 26 33.86 17.72 -2.13
C LEU A 26 33.03 17.17 -3.29
N SER A 27 31.78 16.76 -3.04
CA SER A 27 30.83 16.51 -4.11
C SER A 27 30.16 17.84 -4.48
N SER A 28 30.30 18.26 -5.73
CA SER A 28 29.44 19.30 -6.27
C SER A 28 28.14 18.65 -6.70
N GLY A 29 27.03 18.96 -6.01
CA GLY A 29 25.71 18.78 -6.58
C GLY A 29 25.60 19.69 -7.80
N SER A 30 25.21 19.13 -8.94
CA SER A 30 25.15 19.81 -10.23
C SER A 30 24.32 21.10 -10.15
N GLY A 31 24.96 22.27 -10.21
CA GLY A 31 24.21 23.54 -10.24
C GLY A 31 24.97 24.85 -9.98
N LEU A 32 26.28 24.85 -9.74
CA LEU A 32 27.02 26.12 -9.54
C LEU A 32 27.30 26.82 -10.88
N ARG A 33 26.53 27.86 -11.21
CA ARG A 33 27.00 28.92 -12.14
C ARG A 33 27.27 30.20 -11.35
N GLY A 34 28.55 30.49 -11.16
CA GLY A 34 29.07 31.76 -10.63
C GLY A 34 29.63 31.65 -9.21
N GLY A 35 30.95 31.53 -9.09
CA GLY A 35 31.69 31.63 -7.83
C GLY A 35 31.99 30.29 -7.17
N LYS A 36 33.25 29.86 -7.25
CA LYS A 36 33.77 28.75 -6.44
C LYS A 36 33.80 29.21 -4.98
N THR A 37 32.85 28.79 -4.15
CA THR A 37 32.97 29.00 -2.69
C THR A 37 33.87 27.91 -2.14
N LEU A 38 34.99 28.33 -1.56
CA LEU A 38 35.97 27.45 -0.95
C LEU A 38 35.98 27.74 0.55
N LEU A 39 35.56 26.76 1.35
CA LEU A 39 35.60 26.82 2.80
C LEU A 39 36.82 26.03 3.28
N TYR A 40 37.72 26.70 3.99
CA TYR A 40 38.85 26.04 4.64
C TYR A 40 38.94 26.50 6.08
N VAL A 41 39.22 25.56 6.98
CA VAL A 41 39.47 25.84 8.40
C VAL A 41 40.93 25.52 8.67
N SER A 42 41.71 26.52 9.10
CA SER A 42 43.09 26.31 9.55
C SER A 42 43.15 26.39 11.08
N LEU A 43 43.77 25.40 11.71
CA LEU A 43 44.10 25.40 13.13
C LEU A 43 45.58 25.72 13.28
N ASN A 44 45.92 26.85 13.91
CA ASN A 44 47.30 27.20 14.20
C ASN A 44 47.51 27.28 15.72
N ALA A 45 48.40 26.43 16.24
CA ALA A 45 48.97 26.60 17.56
C ALA A 45 50.16 27.55 17.47
N LYS A 46 50.10 28.72 18.13
CA LYS A 46 51.21 29.67 18.12
C LYS A 46 52.12 29.40 19.34
N GLY A 47 53.32 28.86 19.09
CA GLY A 47 54.38 28.68 20.09
C GLY A 47 54.43 27.29 20.75
N THR A 48 55.51 27.04 21.51
CA THR A 48 55.84 25.74 22.13
C THR A 48 54.96 25.36 23.35
N GLN A 49 54.03 26.22 23.77
CA GLN A 49 52.92 25.87 24.68
C GLN A 49 51.62 26.53 24.18
N PRO A 50 50.55 25.77 23.86
CA PRO A 50 49.35 26.35 23.28
C PRO A 50 48.51 27.04 24.38
N THR A 51 48.52 28.37 24.42
CA THR A 51 47.70 29.17 25.36
C THR A 51 46.33 29.58 24.79
N GLY A 52 46.04 29.21 23.54
CA GLY A 52 44.74 29.42 22.90
C GLY A 52 44.63 28.69 21.55
N LEU A 53 43.39 28.47 21.12
CA LEU A 53 43.04 27.98 19.77
C LEU A 53 42.53 29.18 18.95
N GLN A 54 43.09 29.35 17.75
CA GLN A 54 42.68 30.42 16.83
C GLN A 54 42.01 29.80 15.61
N PHE A 55 40.82 30.30 15.27
CA PHE A 55 40.05 29.88 14.11
C PHE A 55 39.91 31.06 13.15
N THR A 56 40.22 30.82 11.87
CA THR A 56 40.08 31.82 10.81
C THR A 56 39.16 31.28 9.73
N LEU A 57 38.06 31.99 9.47
CA LEU A 57 37.13 31.71 8.39
C LEU A 57 37.39 32.69 7.24
N HIS A 58 37.65 32.16 6.06
CA HIS A 58 37.74 32.92 4.82
C HIS A 58 36.50 32.63 3.97
N TYR A 59 35.87 33.69 3.47
CA TYR A 59 34.72 33.57 2.58
C TYR A 59 34.79 34.64 1.49
N SER A 60 34.10 34.39 0.38
CA SER A 60 33.92 35.40 -0.67
C SER A 60 32.42 35.65 -0.83
N ALA A 61 32.01 36.91 -0.62
CA ALA A 61 30.68 37.46 -0.93
C ALA A 61 29.46 36.98 -0.12
N LEU A 62 29.56 36.89 1.22
CA LEU A 62 28.38 36.79 2.09
C LEU A 62 28.45 37.83 3.23
N ASP A 63 27.47 38.74 3.29
CA ASP A 63 27.38 39.73 4.37
C ASP A 63 26.77 39.08 5.62
N PHE A 64 27.63 38.56 6.50
CA PHE A 64 27.21 38.04 7.80
C PHE A 64 27.01 39.17 8.80
N THR A 65 25.88 39.17 9.51
CA THR A 65 25.56 40.17 10.55
C THR A 65 26.11 39.81 11.94
N SER A 66 26.25 38.51 12.26
CA SER A 66 26.95 38.07 13.48
C SER A 66 27.37 36.60 13.40
N VAL A 67 28.52 36.28 13.98
CA VAL A 67 28.99 34.92 14.25
C VAL A 67 29.07 34.74 15.76
N GLN A 68 28.36 33.75 16.31
CA GLN A 68 28.37 33.44 17.75
C GLN A 68 28.95 32.05 17.99
N LEU A 69 29.90 31.96 18.91
CA LEU A 69 30.51 30.72 19.39
C LEU A 69 29.96 30.41 20.79
N THR A 70 29.36 29.24 20.96
CA THR A 70 28.93 28.76 22.27
C THR A 70 29.69 27.47 22.57
N ALA A 71 30.40 27.45 23.69
CA ALA A 71 31.03 26.23 24.20
C ALA A 71 30.05 25.51 25.13
N GLY A 72 29.95 24.18 25.00
CA GLY A 72 29.09 23.36 25.85
C GLY A 72 29.46 23.41 27.34
N PRO A 73 28.55 22.99 28.23
CA PRO A 73 28.66 23.18 29.69
C PRO A 73 29.88 22.50 30.34
N SER A 74 30.54 21.55 29.65
CA SER A 74 31.65 20.78 30.20
C SER A 74 33.05 21.36 29.89
N ALA A 75 33.16 22.48 29.17
CA ALA A 75 34.46 23.04 28.74
C ALA A 75 34.84 24.39 29.36
N ILE A 76 34.00 24.98 30.20
CA ILE A 76 34.24 26.34 30.72
C ILE A 76 34.43 26.30 32.23
N ALA A 77 35.69 26.24 32.67
CA ALA A 77 36.02 26.73 34.02
C ALA A 77 35.67 28.22 34.07
N THR A 78 34.88 28.60 35.09
CA THR A 78 34.36 29.95 35.33
C THR A 78 35.44 31.01 35.15
N GLY A 79 35.22 31.97 34.23
CA GLY A 79 36.06 33.18 34.08
C GLY A 79 36.93 33.30 32.82
N LYS A 80 36.52 32.81 31.64
CA LYS A 80 37.28 32.96 30.38
C LYS A 80 36.51 33.69 29.28
N SER A 81 37.23 34.40 28.41
CA SER A 81 36.68 35.34 27.41
C SER A 81 36.97 34.86 25.98
N VAL A 82 35.96 34.96 25.10
CA VAL A 82 36.10 34.74 23.66
C VAL A 82 36.14 36.11 22.99
N TYR A 83 37.17 36.37 22.19
CA TYR A 83 37.33 37.62 21.44
C TYR A 83 37.18 37.34 19.96
N CYS A 84 36.20 37.97 19.31
CA CYS A 84 35.98 37.84 17.87
C CYS A 84 36.17 39.20 17.19
N GLY A 85 36.84 39.19 16.03
CA GLY A 85 37.03 40.36 15.18
C GLY A 85 36.64 40.06 13.73
N ASN A 86 36.17 41.09 13.03
CA ASN A 86 35.89 41.04 11.59
C ASN A 86 36.82 42.04 10.89
N THR A 87 37.51 41.57 9.85
CA THR A 87 38.19 42.42 8.88
C THR A 87 37.72 42.00 7.50
N ALA A 88 37.39 42.97 6.63
CA ALA A 88 36.78 42.76 5.32
C ALA A 88 37.25 41.48 4.59
N GLY A 89 36.40 40.44 4.59
CA GLY A 89 36.67 39.13 3.97
C GLY A 89 37.13 38.00 4.92
N SER A 90 37.23 38.24 6.23
CA SER A 90 37.57 37.22 7.22
C SER A 90 37.00 37.49 8.62
N TYR A 91 36.43 36.45 9.24
CA TYR A 91 36.07 36.44 10.65
C TYR A 91 37.11 35.62 11.43
N THR A 92 37.70 36.21 12.46
CA THR A 92 38.69 35.55 13.32
C THR A 92 38.21 35.58 14.76
N CYS A 93 38.17 34.42 15.42
CA CYS A 93 37.85 34.31 16.83
C CYS A 93 39.01 33.65 17.58
N LEU A 94 39.37 34.23 18.73
CA LEU A 94 40.40 33.77 19.63
C LEU A 94 39.76 33.36 20.96
N VAL A 95 39.97 32.10 21.34
CA VAL A 95 39.60 31.58 22.66
C VAL A 95 40.85 31.59 23.52
N VAL A 96 40.85 32.39 24.60
CA VAL A 96 42.02 32.56 25.46
C VAL A 96 41.85 31.80 26.77
N GLY A 97 42.87 31.02 27.14
CA GLY A 97 43.02 30.48 28.49
C GLY A 97 42.72 28.98 28.64
N LEU A 98 43.12 28.09 27.74
CA LEU A 98 43.04 26.66 28.05
C LEU A 98 44.22 26.27 28.98
N ASN A 99 44.06 26.38 30.30
CA ASN A 99 45.03 25.82 31.25
C ASN A 99 44.74 24.33 31.45
N SER A 100 45.75 23.51 31.14
CA SER A 100 45.69 22.05 30.99
C SER A 100 45.56 21.26 32.30
N THR A 101 45.16 21.88 33.42
CA THR A 101 45.20 21.23 34.74
C THR A 101 43.89 20.52 35.16
N SER A 102 42.87 20.44 34.31
CA SER A 102 41.60 19.76 34.70
C SER A 102 40.79 19.16 33.55
N ILE A 103 41.43 18.60 32.52
CA ILE A 103 40.73 17.80 31.50
C ILE A 103 41.18 16.36 31.67
N SER A 104 40.33 15.50 32.24
CA SER A 104 40.57 14.05 32.30
C SER A 104 40.38 13.43 30.92
N ASP A 105 41.06 12.31 30.67
CA ASP A 105 41.00 11.56 29.42
C ASP A 105 39.54 11.29 28.99
N GLY A 106 39.19 11.56 27.73
CA GLY A 106 37.85 11.34 27.17
C GLY A 106 36.85 12.52 27.20
N VAL A 107 37.25 13.73 27.58
CA VAL A 107 36.37 14.91 27.47
C VAL A 107 36.30 15.44 26.03
N VAL A 108 35.12 15.32 25.42
CA VAL A 108 34.81 15.95 24.13
C VAL A 108 34.42 17.41 24.37
N ALA A 109 35.23 18.35 23.89
CA ALA A 109 34.87 19.76 23.87
C ALA A 109 34.03 20.04 22.62
N THR A 110 32.72 20.20 22.79
CA THR A 110 31.83 20.58 21.67
C THR A 110 31.88 22.10 21.51
N LEU A 111 32.38 22.56 20.35
CA LEU A 111 32.24 23.93 19.90
C LEU A 111 31.04 24.01 18.95
N SER A 112 30.06 24.84 19.28
CA SER A 112 28.94 25.14 18.40
C SER A 112 29.14 26.50 17.75
N LEU A 113 29.18 26.52 16.41
CA LEU A 113 29.20 27.74 15.62
C LEU A 113 27.78 28.01 15.12
N SER A 114 27.23 29.18 15.44
CA SER A 114 25.99 29.67 14.81
C SER A 114 26.31 30.89 13.95
N ILE A 115 25.82 30.87 12.72
CA ILE A 115 25.98 31.96 11.76
C ILE A 115 24.57 32.47 11.43
N SER A 116 24.32 33.76 11.61
CA SER A 116 23.04 34.38 11.28
C SER A 116 23.27 35.56 10.33
N GLY A 117 22.62 35.51 9.17
CA GLY A 117 22.64 36.55 8.13
C GLY A 117 21.23 37.09 7.89
N ALA A 118 21.10 38.41 7.90
CA ALA A 118 19.85 39.09 7.59
C ALA A 118 19.50 38.94 6.10
N THR A 119 18.80 37.86 5.74
CA THR A 119 17.84 37.74 4.63
C THR A 119 17.23 36.33 4.55
N THR A 120 17.78 35.35 5.28
CA THR A 120 17.17 34.03 5.48
C THR A 120 17.40 33.57 6.91
N ASN A 121 16.32 33.31 7.66
CA ASN A 121 16.38 32.71 9.00
C ASN A 121 16.77 31.23 8.93
N ALA A 122 17.98 30.92 8.46
CA ALA A 122 18.56 29.60 8.55
C ALA A 122 19.49 29.57 9.77
N THR A 123 18.99 29.04 10.89
CA THR A 123 19.83 28.72 12.05
C THR A 123 20.48 27.37 11.77
N SER A 124 21.71 27.38 11.25
CA SER A 124 22.49 26.14 11.10
C SER A 124 23.35 25.94 12.34
N ASN A 125 23.03 24.92 13.12
CA ASN A 125 23.84 24.43 14.23
C ASN A 125 24.94 23.52 13.66
N ILE A 126 26.17 24.01 13.64
CA ILE A 126 27.34 23.23 13.25
C ILE A 126 27.87 22.51 14.50
N GLN A 127 27.77 21.19 14.54
CA GLN A 127 28.40 20.35 15.57
C GLN A 127 29.74 19.82 15.02
N LEU A 128 30.84 20.24 15.64
CA LEU A 128 32.17 19.70 15.38
C LEU A 128 32.51 18.68 16.48
N ASP A 129 32.39 17.39 16.17
CA ASP A 129 32.85 16.32 17.05
C ASP A 129 34.30 15.97 16.70
N ALA A 130 35.24 16.57 17.41
CA ALA A 130 36.65 16.20 17.34
C ALA A 130 37.05 15.50 18.65
N PRO A 131 37.50 14.23 18.63
CA PRO A 131 38.12 13.63 19.80
C PRO A 131 39.47 14.31 20.06
N VAL A 132 39.66 14.88 21.25
CA VAL A 132 40.95 15.41 21.69
C VAL A 132 41.64 14.32 22.52
N ALA A 133 42.68 13.70 21.99
CA ALA A 133 43.57 12.85 22.79
C ALA A 133 44.69 13.71 23.37
N THR A 134 44.84 13.72 24.70
CA THR A 134 46.01 14.32 25.37
C THR A 134 46.83 13.20 26.01
N SER A 135 48.13 13.13 25.74
CA SER A 135 49.04 12.25 26.50
C SER A 135 49.61 12.97 27.72
N ALA A 136 49.79 12.23 28.81
CA ALA A 136 50.48 12.71 30.00
C ALA A 136 51.98 12.85 29.74
N ALA A 137 52.53 14.01 30.16
CA ALA A 137 53.93 14.36 30.35
C ALA A 137 54.91 14.10 29.17
N GLY A 138 55.28 15.19 28.51
CA GLY A 138 56.67 15.40 28.06
C GLY A 138 56.98 15.36 26.57
N ASN A 139 56.17 14.73 25.72
CA ASN A 139 56.44 14.67 24.27
C ASN A 139 55.31 15.29 23.45
N SER A 140 55.64 16.35 22.71
CA SER A 140 54.74 17.07 21.81
C SER A 140 54.40 16.26 20.56
N LEU A 141 53.14 15.83 20.43
CA LEU A 141 52.56 15.36 19.17
C LEU A 141 51.60 16.43 18.62
N PRO A 142 51.48 16.58 17.29
CA PRO A 142 50.53 17.52 16.69
C PRO A 142 49.09 17.06 16.94
N ILE A 143 48.22 18.03 17.23
CA ILE A 143 46.76 17.84 17.30
C ILE A 143 46.26 17.34 15.94
N VAL A 144 45.61 16.18 15.91
CA VAL A 144 44.96 15.64 14.71
C VAL A 144 43.50 16.10 14.71
N ALA A 145 43.16 17.08 13.87
CA ALA A 145 41.78 17.42 13.58
C ALA A 145 41.26 16.54 12.42
N GLY A 146 40.24 15.73 12.68
CA GLY A 146 39.52 15.02 11.63
C GLY A 146 38.78 15.99 10.72
N ALA A 147 38.80 15.75 9.41
CA ALA A 147 38.09 16.58 8.44
C ALA A 147 36.57 16.31 8.52
N ALA A 148 35.77 17.37 8.58
CA ALA A 148 34.31 17.32 8.40
C ALA A 148 33.95 17.90 7.03
N SER A 149 33.04 17.25 6.30
CA SER A 149 32.47 17.79 5.06
C SER A 149 31.19 18.57 5.36
N VAL A 150 31.02 19.71 4.68
CA VAL A 150 29.85 20.58 4.78
C VAL A 150 29.27 20.76 3.38
N THR A 151 27.97 20.45 3.22
CA THR A 151 27.22 20.75 1.99
C THR A 151 26.33 21.95 2.25
N ILE A 152 26.57 23.06 1.55
CA ILE A 152 25.73 24.26 1.60
C ILE A 152 24.84 24.26 0.36
N PHE A 153 23.52 24.26 0.54
CA PHE A 153 22.56 24.47 -0.53
C PHE A 153 22.23 25.97 -0.63
N SER A 154 22.38 26.56 -1.82
CA SER A 154 21.81 27.87 -2.11
C SER A 154 20.33 27.70 -2.48
N ALA A 155 19.43 28.07 -1.58
CA ALA A 155 18.00 28.08 -1.83
C ALA A 155 17.59 29.31 -2.66
N THR A 156 17.87 29.29 -3.97
CA THR A 156 17.36 30.29 -4.94
C THR A 156 16.91 29.67 -6.25
N GLN A 157 16.62 28.36 -6.28
CA GLN A 157 16.04 27.74 -7.45
C GLN A 157 14.54 27.54 -7.23
N LEU A 158 13.74 28.38 -7.89
CA LEU A 158 12.30 28.20 -8.02
C LEU A 158 12.07 26.82 -8.67
N MET A 159 11.57 25.85 -7.92
CA MET A 159 11.29 24.52 -8.44
C MET A 159 9.80 24.20 -8.26
N PRO A 160 9.14 23.65 -9.29
CA PRO A 160 7.89 22.95 -9.10
C PRO A 160 8.13 21.83 -8.07
N ASN A 161 7.26 21.70 -7.07
CA ASN A 161 7.41 20.66 -6.05
C ASN A 161 7.36 19.26 -6.71
N GLU A 162 8.12 18.28 -6.22
CA GLU A 162 8.15 16.90 -6.76
C GLU A 162 6.76 16.24 -6.81
N THR A 163 5.80 16.67 -5.98
CA THR A 163 4.39 16.22 -6.04
C THR A 163 3.60 16.75 -7.26
N THR A 164 4.15 17.67 -8.05
CA THR A 164 3.53 18.19 -9.28
C THR A 164 3.91 17.39 -10.52
N ALA A 165 4.88 16.48 -10.45
CA ALA A 165 5.33 15.69 -11.61
C ALA A 165 4.27 14.69 -12.13
N ALA A 166 3.30 14.30 -11.30
CA ALA A 166 2.16 13.50 -11.71
C ALA A 166 0.86 14.10 -11.16
N LEU A 167 0.08 14.73 -12.03
CA LEU A 167 -1.24 15.25 -11.67
C LEU A 167 -2.22 14.09 -11.41
N PRO A 168 -3.10 14.18 -10.40
CA PRO A 168 -4.18 13.21 -10.22
C PRO A 168 -5.03 13.09 -11.48
N LEU A 169 -5.51 11.88 -11.78
CA LEU A 169 -6.42 11.64 -12.90
C LEU A 169 -7.69 12.49 -12.76
N GLY A 170 -8.18 13.02 -13.87
CA GLY A 170 -9.51 13.62 -13.94
C GLY A 170 -10.53 12.61 -14.49
N ILE A 171 -11.81 12.81 -14.16
CA ILE A 171 -12.91 11.98 -14.66
C ILE A 171 -13.85 12.88 -15.46
N VAL A 172 -14.24 12.46 -16.68
CA VAL A 172 -15.20 13.21 -17.49
C VAL A 172 -16.49 13.46 -16.70
N GLY A 173 -16.97 14.71 -16.71
CA GLY A 173 -18.20 15.11 -16.02
C GLY A 173 -18.08 15.31 -14.51
N SER A 174 -16.93 15.00 -13.90
CA SER A 174 -16.67 15.22 -12.46
C SER A 174 -15.87 16.49 -12.22
N ALA A 175 -16.12 17.19 -11.12
CA ALA A 175 -15.33 18.36 -10.75
C ALA A 175 -13.87 17.96 -10.49
N TYR A 176 -12.94 18.72 -11.07
CA TYR A 176 -11.51 18.60 -10.86
C TYR A 176 -11.01 19.89 -10.19
N SER A 177 -10.13 19.76 -9.19
CA SER A 177 -9.46 20.89 -8.55
C SER A 177 -8.12 20.44 -8.01
N GLN A 178 -7.04 20.87 -8.64
CA GLN A 178 -5.67 20.57 -8.24
C GLN A 178 -4.88 21.87 -8.12
N LYS A 179 -4.30 22.12 -6.94
CA LYS A 179 -3.42 23.27 -6.71
C LYS A 179 -1.96 22.89 -6.98
N LEU A 180 -1.32 23.63 -7.87
CA LEU A 180 0.11 23.51 -8.12
C LEU A 180 0.90 24.11 -6.96
N ALA A 181 2.03 23.50 -6.65
CA ALA A 181 2.90 23.91 -5.55
C ALA A 181 4.31 24.20 -6.06
N ALA A 182 4.95 25.19 -5.45
CA ALA A 182 6.33 25.57 -5.68
C ALA A 182 7.10 25.49 -4.37
N THR A 183 8.32 24.98 -4.42
CA THR A 183 9.27 24.98 -3.30
C THR A 183 10.42 25.91 -3.64
N SER A 184 10.68 26.90 -2.78
CA SER A 184 11.67 27.99 -2.98
C SER A 184 11.20 29.15 -3.87
N GLY A 185 12.01 30.21 -3.92
CA GLY A 185 11.66 31.50 -4.54
C GLY A 185 11.00 32.45 -3.55
N THR A 186 10.59 33.62 -4.05
CA THR A 186 9.91 34.65 -3.24
C THR A 186 8.44 34.71 -3.59
N ALA A 187 7.57 34.42 -2.62
CA ALA A 187 6.13 34.62 -2.78
C ALA A 187 5.80 36.12 -2.95
N PRO A 188 4.71 36.49 -3.65
CA PRO A 188 3.71 35.61 -4.27
C PRO A 188 4.18 34.90 -5.55
N TYR A 189 3.59 33.73 -5.80
CA TYR A 189 3.78 32.98 -7.04
C TYR A 189 2.62 33.22 -8.01
N SER A 190 2.95 33.32 -9.30
CA SER A 190 1.98 33.41 -10.38
C SER A 190 2.23 32.33 -11.43
N TRP A 191 1.14 31.77 -11.96
CA TRP A 191 1.17 30.65 -12.89
C TRP A 191 0.49 31.01 -14.20
N SER A 192 1.06 30.54 -15.31
CA SER A 192 0.49 30.73 -16.66
C SER A 192 0.75 29.52 -17.55
N LEU A 193 -0.08 29.33 -18.57
CA LEU A 193 0.09 28.30 -19.60
C LEU A 193 0.88 28.91 -20.77
N THR A 194 2.02 28.31 -21.15
CA THR A 194 2.89 28.82 -22.22
C THR A 194 2.91 27.96 -23.48
N ALA A 195 2.57 26.67 -23.37
CA ALA A 195 2.42 25.78 -24.52
C ALA A 195 1.44 24.62 -24.24
N GLY A 196 0.86 24.06 -25.30
CA GLY A 196 -0.16 23.02 -25.19
C GLY A 196 -1.52 23.57 -24.76
N ALA A 197 -2.41 22.69 -24.34
CA ALA A 197 -3.73 23.04 -23.83
C ALA A 197 -4.10 22.12 -22.66
N LEU A 198 -4.87 22.65 -21.71
CA LEU A 198 -5.54 21.83 -20.71
C LEU A 198 -6.65 20.99 -21.37
N PRO A 199 -7.07 19.87 -20.76
CA PRO A 199 -8.27 19.16 -21.20
C PRO A 199 -9.49 20.09 -21.28
N ALA A 200 -10.34 19.89 -22.29
CA ALA A 200 -11.53 20.71 -22.50
C ALA A 200 -12.40 20.75 -21.24
N GLY A 201 -12.81 21.97 -20.83
CA GLY A 201 -13.60 22.21 -19.61
C GLY A 201 -12.77 22.50 -18.35
N LEU A 202 -11.44 22.45 -18.43
CA LEU A 202 -10.52 22.87 -17.36
C LEU A 202 -9.87 24.21 -17.66
N ARG A 203 -9.52 24.95 -16.61
CA ARG A 203 -8.77 26.21 -16.65
C ARG A 203 -7.68 26.25 -15.57
N LEU A 204 -6.59 26.96 -15.85
CA LEU A 204 -5.56 27.33 -14.87
C LEU A 204 -5.84 28.77 -14.41
N THR A 205 -5.91 28.98 -13.10
CA THR A 205 -5.93 30.32 -12.50
C THR A 205 -4.53 30.78 -12.11
N SER A 206 -4.32 32.10 -12.01
CA SER A 206 -3.00 32.68 -11.75
C SER A 206 -2.40 32.28 -10.39
N ASP A 207 -3.21 31.82 -9.45
CA ASP A 207 -2.78 31.27 -8.16
C ASP A 207 -2.30 29.81 -8.23
N GLY A 208 -2.31 29.20 -9.42
CA GLY A 208 -1.84 27.84 -9.67
C GLY A 208 -2.91 26.77 -9.56
N THR A 209 -4.18 27.11 -9.46
CA THR A 209 -5.25 26.10 -9.38
C THR A 209 -5.73 25.68 -10.78
N ILE A 210 -5.62 24.40 -11.09
CA ILE A 210 -6.26 23.78 -12.27
C ILE A 210 -7.63 23.28 -11.82
N SER A 211 -8.70 23.86 -12.37
CA SER A 211 -10.06 23.50 -11.97
C SER A 211 -11.07 23.54 -13.11
N GLY A 212 -12.18 22.81 -12.95
CA GLY A 212 -13.28 22.77 -13.91
C GLY A 212 -13.95 21.39 -13.97
N ILE A 213 -14.69 21.14 -15.05
CA ILE A 213 -15.33 19.85 -15.32
C ILE A 213 -14.81 19.36 -16.67
N PRO A 214 -13.97 18.30 -16.74
CA PRO A 214 -13.46 17.76 -17.99
C PRO A 214 -14.60 17.23 -18.88
N LEU A 215 -14.52 17.51 -20.18
CA LEU A 215 -15.57 17.17 -21.15
C LEU A 215 -15.26 15.94 -22.01
N ALA A 216 -13.99 15.53 -22.10
CA ALA A 216 -13.57 14.42 -22.96
C ALA A 216 -12.40 13.65 -22.34
N THR A 217 -12.33 12.35 -22.65
CA THR A 217 -11.22 11.48 -22.24
C THR A 217 -9.96 11.74 -23.06
N GLY A 218 -8.79 11.53 -22.47
CA GLY A 218 -7.51 11.64 -23.15
C GLY A 218 -6.42 12.22 -22.25
N THR A 219 -5.18 12.20 -22.75
CA THR A 219 -4.03 12.79 -22.06
C THR A 219 -3.64 14.09 -22.74
N SER A 220 -3.62 15.18 -21.97
CA SER A 220 -3.15 16.49 -22.42
C SER A 220 -1.78 16.78 -21.83
N ASN A 221 -0.80 17.05 -22.70
CA ASN A 221 0.52 17.53 -22.30
C ASN A 221 0.58 19.05 -22.47
N PHE A 222 1.04 19.75 -21.44
CA PHE A 222 1.08 21.21 -21.44
C PHE A 222 2.25 21.75 -20.62
N VAL A 223 2.73 22.93 -21.00
CA VAL A 223 3.83 23.62 -20.32
C VAL A 223 3.28 24.76 -19.50
N ILE A 224 3.52 24.71 -18.19
CA ILE A 224 3.22 25.81 -17.27
C ILE A 224 4.47 26.63 -17.02
N GLN A 225 4.30 27.94 -16.86
CA GLN A 225 5.32 28.87 -16.39
C GLN A 225 4.94 29.34 -14.98
N LEU A 226 5.86 29.14 -14.05
CA LEU A 226 5.83 29.65 -12.69
C LEU A 226 6.73 30.88 -12.62
N THR A 227 6.18 32.00 -12.15
CA THR A 227 6.91 33.25 -11.90
C THR A 227 6.80 33.63 -10.43
N ASP A 228 7.91 33.92 -9.78
CA ASP A 228 7.94 34.42 -8.41
C ASP A 228 7.94 35.95 -8.34
N HIS A 229 7.92 36.52 -7.13
CA HIS A 229 7.89 37.98 -6.92
C HIS A 229 9.16 38.68 -7.43
N ALA A 230 10.31 37.99 -7.41
CA ALA A 230 11.56 38.47 -7.98
C ALA A 230 11.63 38.36 -9.51
N ALA A 231 10.50 38.04 -10.17
CA ALA A 231 10.36 37.83 -11.61
C ALA A 231 11.23 36.68 -12.17
N VAL A 232 11.68 35.76 -11.32
CA VAL A 232 12.34 34.53 -11.73
C VAL A 232 11.28 33.60 -12.33
N LYS A 233 11.60 33.03 -13.49
CA LYS A 233 10.68 32.18 -14.26
C LYS A 233 11.24 30.79 -14.43
N ILE A 234 10.41 29.78 -14.21
CA ILE A 234 10.70 28.39 -14.58
C ILE A 234 9.53 27.79 -15.33
N ASN A 235 9.83 26.94 -16.31
CA ASN A 235 8.83 26.18 -17.06
C ASN A 235 8.83 24.73 -16.60
N ALA A 236 7.64 24.12 -16.53
CA ALA A 236 7.48 22.70 -16.25
C ALA A 236 6.53 22.07 -17.26
N LEU A 237 6.91 20.90 -17.79
CA LEU A 237 6.04 20.07 -18.61
C LEU A 237 5.21 19.17 -17.70
N LEU A 238 3.88 19.27 -17.81
CA LEU A 238 2.94 18.45 -17.08
C LEU A 238 2.06 17.66 -18.04
N ALA A 239 1.54 16.52 -17.55
CA ALA A 239 0.54 15.72 -18.23
C ALA A 239 -0.67 15.54 -17.31
N LEU A 240 -1.88 15.75 -17.85
CA LEU A 240 -3.13 15.42 -17.18
C LEU A 240 -3.91 14.42 -18.02
N THR A 241 -4.20 13.27 -17.45
CA THR A 241 -5.02 12.22 -18.07
C THR A 241 -6.44 12.30 -17.52
N ILE A 242 -7.40 12.41 -18.44
CA ILE A 242 -8.84 12.33 -18.16
C ILE A 242 -9.34 10.95 -18.59
N ILE A 243 -9.95 10.23 -17.66
CA ILE A 243 -10.55 8.91 -17.87
C ILE A 243 -12.08 9.00 -17.96
N PRO A 244 -12.75 8.03 -18.60
CA PRO A 244 -14.21 7.99 -18.59
C PRO A 244 -14.74 7.78 -17.15
N PRO A 245 -15.99 8.16 -16.86
CA PRO A 245 -16.61 7.82 -15.59
C PRO A 245 -16.64 6.29 -15.43
N PRO A 246 -16.37 5.77 -14.22
CA PRO A 246 -16.49 4.34 -13.95
C PRO A 246 -17.92 3.88 -14.27
N LYS A 247 -18.02 2.76 -14.99
CA LYS A 247 -19.33 2.20 -15.35
C LYS A 247 -20.00 1.65 -14.10
N LYS A 248 -21.27 2.04 -13.89
CA LYS A 248 -22.10 1.49 -12.83
C LYS A 248 -22.39 0.01 -13.10
N ALA A 249 -22.26 -0.82 -12.08
CA ALA A 249 -22.66 -2.22 -12.12
C ALA A 249 -24.18 -2.34 -12.23
N THR A 250 -24.64 -3.29 -13.05
CA THR A 250 -26.07 -3.64 -13.16
C THR A 250 -26.25 -5.09 -12.75
N ILE A 251 -27.13 -5.33 -11.78
CA ILE A 251 -27.51 -6.66 -11.32
C ILE A 251 -28.75 -7.11 -12.11
N ASN A 252 -28.66 -8.26 -12.78
CA ASN A 252 -29.78 -8.84 -13.53
C ASN A 252 -30.47 -9.96 -12.73
N ALA A 253 -29.69 -10.76 -12.01
CA ALA A 253 -30.21 -11.82 -11.16
C ALA A 253 -29.32 -12.09 -9.96
N VAL A 254 -29.95 -12.53 -8.88
CA VAL A 254 -29.33 -13.10 -7.68
C VAL A 254 -29.92 -14.49 -7.50
N SER A 255 -29.07 -15.50 -7.37
CA SER A 255 -29.47 -16.90 -7.35
C SER A 255 -28.59 -17.73 -6.43
N ASN A 256 -29.05 -18.90 -6.01
CA ASN A 256 -28.20 -19.88 -5.35
C ASN A 256 -27.08 -20.33 -6.32
N ALA A 257 -25.86 -20.47 -5.81
CA ALA A 257 -24.68 -20.73 -6.64
C ALA A 257 -24.58 -22.18 -7.15
N ALA A 258 -25.38 -23.10 -6.60
CA ALA A 258 -25.38 -24.50 -7.01
C ALA A 258 -26.39 -24.78 -8.12
N ASP A 259 -27.62 -24.25 -8.02
CA ASP A 259 -28.71 -24.51 -8.97
C ASP A 259 -29.11 -23.31 -9.85
N PHE A 260 -28.59 -22.11 -9.57
CA PHE A 260 -28.95 -20.86 -10.23
C PHE A 260 -30.45 -20.49 -10.15
N LEU A 261 -31.17 -21.01 -9.15
CA LEU A 261 -32.54 -20.61 -8.84
C LEU A 261 -32.60 -19.35 -7.94
N PRO A 262 -33.68 -18.54 -8.00
CA PRO A 262 -33.70 -17.18 -7.43
C PRO A 262 -33.80 -17.08 -5.90
N VAL A 263 -33.83 -18.21 -5.18
CA VAL A 263 -33.91 -18.23 -3.71
C VAL A 263 -32.53 -18.54 -3.15
N ILE A 264 -32.08 -17.73 -2.19
CA ILE A 264 -30.81 -17.91 -1.48
C ILE A 264 -31.06 -18.08 0.02
N SER A 265 -30.06 -18.53 0.78
CA SER A 265 -30.20 -18.77 2.22
C SER A 265 -29.03 -18.20 3.02
N PRO A 266 -29.17 -17.98 4.34
CA PRO A 266 -28.05 -17.57 5.19
C PRO A 266 -26.85 -18.52 5.09
N ALA A 267 -25.64 -17.96 5.10
CA ALA A 267 -24.37 -18.68 5.03
C ALA A 267 -24.15 -19.61 3.81
N SER A 268 -25.06 -19.62 2.82
CA SER A 268 -24.89 -20.38 1.59
C SER A 268 -24.18 -19.58 0.50
N TRP A 269 -23.71 -20.28 -0.51
CA TRP A 269 -23.14 -19.66 -1.71
C TRP A 269 -24.25 -19.16 -2.63
N PHE A 270 -24.09 -17.95 -3.12
CA PHE A 270 -24.97 -17.35 -4.11
C PHE A 270 -24.18 -16.71 -5.25
N SER A 271 -24.82 -16.61 -6.41
CA SER A 271 -24.31 -15.98 -7.60
C SER A 271 -25.10 -14.73 -7.92
N ILE A 272 -24.40 -13.72 -8.40
CA ILE A 272 -24.95 -12.49 -8.97
C ILE A 272 -24.55 -12.47 -10.43
N THR A 273 -25.50 -12.35 -11.35
CA THR A 273 -25.22 -12.15 -12.78
C THR A 273 -25.65 -10.76 -13.22
N GLY A 274 -24.97 -10.22 -14.23
CA GLY A 274 -25.19 -8.83 -14.62
C GLY A 274 -24.14 -8.30 -15.60
N SER A 275 -23.88 -6.99 -15.52
CA SER A 275 -22.88 -6.32 -16.34
C SER A 275 -22.08 -5.30 -15.54
N ASN A 276 -20.82 -5.09 -15.94
CA ASN A 276 -19.85 -4.23 -15.25
C ASN A 276 -19.68 -4.56 -13.76
N LEU A 277 -19.87 -5.84 -13.38
CA LEU A 277 -19.82 -6.27 -11.99
C LEU A 277 -18.40 -6.20 -11.41
N ALA A 278 -17.37 -6.42 -12.24
CA ALA A 278 -15.96 -6.31 -11.89
C ALA A 278 -15.12 -5.84 -13.08
N SER A 279 -13.95 -5.26 -12.79
CA SER A 279 -12.95 -4.88 -13.81
C SER A 279 -12.01 -6.03 -14.19
N THR A 280 -11.96 -7.08 -13.37
CA THR A 280 -11.11 -8.26 -13.53
C THR A 280 -11.95 -9.52 -13.46
N THR A 281 -11.40 -10.64 -13.96
CA THR A 281 -11.94 -11.98 -13.71
C THR A 281 -10.96 -12.74 -12.83
N ARG A 282 -11.39 -13.09 -11.61
CA ARG A 282 -10.53 -13.75 -10.63
C ARG A 282 -11.31 -14.54 -9.60
N THR A 283 -10.73 -15.67 -9.20
CA THR A 283 -11.09 -16.43 -8.00
C THR A 283 -10.17 -16.04 -6.85
N TRP A 284 -10.69 -16.02 -5.63
CA TRP A 284 -9.89 -15.79 -4.44
C TRP A 284 -8.72 -16.79 -4.31
N ASN A 285 -7.75 -16.50 -3.46
CA ASN A 285 -6.71 -17.42 -3.05
C ASN A 285 -6.38 -17.19 -1.57
N SER A 286 -5.50 -18.03 -1.00
CA SER A 286 -5.18 -17.99 0.44
C SER A 286 -4.64 -16.65 0.94
N THR A 287 -4.05 -15.81 0.08
CA THR A 287 -3.53 -14.48 0.47
C THR A 287 -4.62 -13.43 0.65
N ASP A 288 -5.83 -13.67 0.11
CA ASP A 288 -6.98 -12.78 0.28
C ASP A 288 -7.63 -12.90 1.67
N PHE A 289 -7.26 -13.92 2.44
CA PHE A 289 -7.86 -14.22 3.73
C PHE A 289 -7.20 -13.37 4.81
N VAL A 290 -8.02 -12.65 5.58
CA VAL A 290 -7.55 -11.80 6.68
C VAL A 290 -8.04 -12.39 8.00
N ASN A 291 -7.13 -12.67 8.92
CA ASN A 291 -7.44 -13.31 10.21
C ASN A 291 -8.25 -14.62 10.05
N SER A 292 -7.86 -15.44 9.06
CA SER A 292 -8.54 -16.69 8.70
C SER A 292 -10.01 -16.54 8.31
N ARG A 293 -10.45 -15.33 7.94
CA ARG A 293 -11.76 -15.06 7.39
C ARG A 293 -11.73 -14.90 5.88
N LEU A 294 -12.83 -15.29 5.25
CA LEU A 294 -13.06 -15.08 3.84
C LEU A 294 -12.98 -13.58 3.48
N PRO A 295 -12.52 -13.21 2.28
CA PRO A 295 -12.48 -11.82 1.84
C PRO A 295 -13.89 -11.24 1.65
N ALA A 296 -14.16 -10.08 2.26
CA ALA A 296 -15.37 -9.30 2.02
C ALA A 296 -15.30 -8.47 0.72
N GLN A 297 -14.11 -8.39 0.13
CA GLN A 297 -13.83 -7.65 -1.10
C GLN A 297 -12.77 -8.39 -1.91
N LEU A 298 -12.92 -8.39 -3.24
CA LEU A 298 -11.95 -8.94 -4.18
C LEU A 298 -11.70 -7.92 -5.31
N ASP A 299 -10.45 -7.51 -5.50
CA ASP A 299 -10.03 -6.59 -6.58
C ASP A 299 -10.90 -5.32 -6.71
N GLY A 300 -11.25 -4.71 -5.57
CA GLY A 300 -12.09 -3.51 -5.54
C GLY A 300 -13.60 -3.79 -5.55
N VAL A 301 -14.04 -5.04 -5.69
CA VAL A 301 -15.44 -5.46 -5.73
C VAL A 301 -15.90 -5.98 -4.37
N SER A 302 -16.97 -5.40 -3.83
CA SER A 302 -17.66 -5.92 -2.63
C SER A 302 -19.14 -6.09 -2.89
N VAL A 303 -19.77 -6.96 -2.12
CA VAL A 303 -21.21 -7.23 -2.19
C VAL A 303 -21.82 -6.97 -0.82
N LEU A 304 -22.94 -6.27 -0.81
CA LEU A 304 -23.73 -6.00 0.39
C LEU A 304 -25.09 -6.67 0.28
N VAL A 305 -25.56 -7.26 1.38
CA VAL A 305 -26.94 -7.74 1.55
C VAL A 305 -27.51 -7.02 2.78
N ASP A 306 -28.53 -6.18 2.57
CA ASP A 306 -29.07 -5.25 3.58
C ASP A 306 -27.96 -4.40 4.25
N GLY A 307 -26.99 -3.95 3.45
CA GLY A 307 -25.83 -3.17 3.92
C GLY A 307 -24.76 -3.98 4.67
N LYS A 308 -24.99 -5.28 4.93
CA LYS A 308 -23.98 -6.17 5.53
C LYS A 308 -23.05 -6.75 4.46
N PRO A 309 -21.73 -6.80 4.71
CA PRO A 309 -20.79 -7.41 3.76
C PRO A 309 -21.05 -8.91 3.55
N SER A 310 -21.10 -9.32 2.29
CA SER A 310 -20.97 -10.72 1.86
C SER A 310 -19.49 -11.07 1.63
N PHE A 311 -19.19 -12.36 1.56
CA PHE A 311 -17.81 -12.84 1.37
C PHE A 311 -17.58 -13.35 -0.04
N VAL A 312 -16.72 -12.68 -0.81
CA VAL A 312 -16.60 -12.82 -2.27
C VAL A 312 -15.56 -13.87 -2.64
N SER A 313 -15.96 -14.93 -3.34
CA SER A 313 -15.06 -16.00 -3.78
C SER A 313 -14.63 -15.89 -5.23
N TYR A 314 -15.45 -15.25 -6.06
CA TYR A 314 -15.19 -15.09 -7.48
C TYR A 314 -15.79 -13.78 -8.00
N VAL A 315 -15.07 -13.09 -8.87
CA VAL A 315 -15.52 -11.89 -9.58
C VAL A 315 -15.21 -12.01 -11.06
N SER A 316 -16.06 -11.44 -11.89
CA SER A 316 -15.89 -11.24 -13.33
C SER A 316 -16.78 -10.07 -13.78
N PRO A 317 -16.61 -9.53 -14.99
CA PRO A 317 -17.49 -8.48 -15.51
C PRO A 317 -18.99 -8.84 -15.54
N THR A 318 -19.32 -10.15 -15.57
CA THR A 318 -20.69 -10.64 -15.75
C THR A 318 -21.22 -11.51 -14.61
N GLN A 319 -20.36 -11.95 -13.69
CA GLN A 319 -20.74 -12.81 -12.56
C GLN A 319 -19.89 -12.55 -11.31
N ILE A 320 -20.52 -12.57 -10.15
CA ILE A 320 -19.88 -12.61 -8.83
C ILE A 320 -20.42 -13.84 -8.08
N ASN A 321 -19.57 -14.58 -7.38
CA ASN A 321 -20.00 -15.56 -6.39
C ASN A 321 -19.59 -15.07 -5.00
N ALA A 322 -20.53 -15.12 -4.06
CA ALA A 322 -20.31 -14.69 -2.69
C ALA A 322 -21.07 -15.58 -1.70
N GLN A 323 -20.70 -15.52 -0.42
CA GLN A 323 -21.43 -16.16 0.65
C GLN A 323 -22.41 -15.15 1.27
N VAL A 324 -23.67 -15.56 1.42
CA VAL A 324 -24.70 -14.73 2.07
C VAL A 324 -24.28 -14.48 3.52
N PRO A 325 -24.30 -13.22 4.02
CA PRO A 325 -24.01 -12.94 5.41
C PRO A 325 -25.06 -13.59 6.32
N ASP A 326 -24.76 -13.66 7.61
CA ASP A 326 -25.75 -14.06 8.61
C ASP A 326 -26.92 -13.05 8.57
N SER A 327 -28.05 -13.49 8.00
CA SER A 327 -29.20 -12.67 7.69
C SER A 327 -30.49 -13.41 8.00
N VAL A 328 -31.58 -12.67 8.05
CA VAL A 328 -32.93 -13.15 8.36
C VAL A 328 -33.74 -13.32 7.06
N SER A 329 -34.69 -14.25 7.05
CA SER A 329 -35.53 -14.57 5.88
C SER A 329 -36.35 -13.38 5.38
N GLY A 330 -36.78 -13.41 4.11
CA GLY A 330 -37.58 -12.37 3.46
C GLY A 330 -36.86 -11.65 2.31
N PRO A 331 -37.48 -10.62 1.72
CA PRO A 331 -36.85 -9.80 0.68
C PRO A 331 -35.65 -9.04 1.26
N ARG A 332 -34.51 -9.11 0.58
CA ARG A 332 -33.27 -8.42 0.95
C ARG A 332 -32.69 -7.63 -0.21
N LEU A 333 -32.13 -6.47 0.12
CA LEU A 333 -31.49 -5.59 -0.85
C LEU A 333 -30.05 -6.03 -1.08
N VAL A 334 -29.74 -6.43 -2.30
CA VAL A 334 -28.40 -6.78 -2.75
C VAL A 334 -27.82 -5.60 -3.51
N GLN A 335 -26.57 -5.25 -3.20
CA GLN A 335 -25.84 -4.19 -3.89
C GLN A 335 -24.42 -4.65 -4.17
N VAL A 336 -23.92 -4.33 -5.36
CA VAL A 336 -22.52 -4.54 -5.76
C VAL A 336 -21.82 -3.20 -5.75
N ILE A 337 -20.66 -3.11 -5.12
CA ILE A 337 -19.77 -1.95 -5.20
C ILE A 337 -18.54 -2.37 -5.99
N ASN A 338 -18.35 -1.78 -7.17
CA ASN A 338 -17.19 -2.02 -8.02
C ASN A 338 -16.29 -0.77 -8.02
N ASN A 339 -15.11 -0.86 -7.42
CA ASN A 339 -14.13 0.24 -7.34
C ASN A 339 -14.72 1.55 -6.79
N GLY A 340 -15.53 1.44 -5.74
CA GLY A 340 -16.20 2.56 -5.08
C GLY A 340 -17.52 3.01 -5.73
N VAL A 341 -17.91 2.44 -6.87
CA VAL A 341 -19.19 2.75 -7.51
C VAL A 341 -20.23 1.69 -7.15
N ALA A 342 -21.28 2.11 -6.45
CA ALA A 342 -22.38 1.25 -6.08
C ALA A 342 -23.39 1.06 -7.23
N SER A 343 -23.86 -0.17 -7.41
CA SER A 343 -25.01 -0.50 -8.26
C SER A 343 -26.31 0.07 -7.66
N ASP A 344 -27.39 0.06 -8.45
CA ASP A 344 -28.73 0.09 -7.87
C ASP A 344 -28.95 -1.19 -7.05
N THR A 345 -29.86 -1.13 -6.08
CA THR A 345 -30.20 -2.29 -5.26
C THR A 345 -31.09 -3.26 -6.02
N PHE A 346 -30.79 -4.55 -5.93
CA PHE A 346 -31.63 -5.64 -6.42
C PHE A 346 -32.34 -6.32 -5.25
N THR A 347 -33.63 -6.66 -5.39
CA THR A 347 -34.36 -7.38 -4.33
C THR A 347 -34.24 -8.89 -4.53
N ALA A 348 -33.46 -9.56 -3.68
CA ALA A 348 -33.34 -11.01 -3.65
C ALA A 348 -34.30 -11.63 -2.62
N GLN A 349 -34.71 -12.88 -2.84
CA GLN A 349 -35.52 -13.63 -1.88
C GLN A 349 -34.62 -14.51 -1.01
N LEU A 350 -34.59 -14.26 0.30
CA LEU A 350 -33.95 -15.15 1.27
C LEU A 350 -34.97 -16.05 1.95
N GLN A 351 -34.66 -17.34 2.02
CA GLN A 351 -35.34 -18.31 2.86
C GLN A 351 -34.34 -18.96 3.82
N GLU A 352 -34.82 -19.55 4.92
CA GLU A 352 -33.93 -20.28 5.84
C GLU A 352 -33.24 -21.46 5.15
N TYR A 353 -33.96 -22.12 4.23
CA TYR A 353 -33.48 -23.25 3.45
C TYR A 353 -33.60 -22.95 1.96
N SER A 354 -32.55 -23.29 1.21
CA SER A 354 -32.54 -23.31 -0.25
C SER A 354 -31.64 -24.48 -0.69
N PRO A 355 -32.03 -25.74 -0.39
CA PRO A 355 -31.16 -26.89 -0.59
C PRO A 355 -30.84 -27.07 -2.07
N ALA A 356 -29.57 -27.16 -2.42
CA ALA A 356 -29.13 -27.41 -3.78
C ALA A 356 -27.85 -28.25 -3.78
N LEU A 357 -27.77 -29.19 -4.74
CA LEU A 357 -26.59 -30.00 -4.97
C LEU A 357 -25.68 -29.27 -5.96
N PHE A 358 -24.37 -29.27 -5.70
CA PHE A 358 -23.43 -28.88 -6.73
C PHE A 358 -23.44 -29.92 -7.85
N THR A 359 -23.23 -29.49 -9.09
CA THR A 359 -23.33 -30.36 -10.25
C THR A 359 -22.11 -30.31 -11.16
N TRP A 360 -21.77 -31.46 -11.73
CA TRP A 360 -20.89 -31.59 -12.89
C TRP A 360 -21.66 -31.37 -14.20
N PRO A 361 -20.96 -31.18 -15.34
CA PRO A 361 -21.61 -31.07 -16.65
C PRO A 361 -22.61 -32.21 -16.91
N GLY A 362 -23.78 -31.88 -17.46
CA GLY A 362 -24.88 -32.82 -17.63
C GLY A 362 -25.82 -32.95 -16.42
N ASN A 363 -25.72 -32.01 -15.47
CA ASN A 363 -26.56 -31.94 -14.26
C ASN A 363 -26.39 -33.15 -13.32
N TYR A 364 -25.20 -33.75 -13.30
CA TYR A 364 -24.90 -34.84 -12.38
C TYR A 364 -24.48 -34.28 -11.03
N ALA A 365 -25.06 -34.79 -9.94
CA ALA A 365 -24.66 -34.43 -8.58
C ALA A 365 -23.16 -34.62 -8.38
N VAL A 366 -22.52 -33.67 -7.70
CA VAL A 366 -21.22 -33.90 -7.09
C VAL A 366 -21.45 -34.86 -5.93
N ALA A 367 -21.06 -36.12 -6.15
CA ALA A 367 -21.17 -37.19 -5.17
C ALA A 367 -19.84 -37.93 -5.03
N THR A 368 -19.57 -38.44 -3.83
CA THR A 368 -18.41 -39.28 -3.55
C THR A 368 -18.80 -40.54 -2.80
N HIS A 369 -17.99 -41.58 -2.95
CA HIS A 369 -17.96 -42.71 -2.04
C HIS A 369 -17.49 -42.27 -0.65
N THR A 370 -17.59 -43.13 0.37
CA THR A 370 -17.16 -42.80 1.74
C THR A 370 -15.65 -42.57 1.88
N ASP A 371 -14.85 -43.00 0.90
CA ASP A 371 -13.41 -42.76 0.81
C ASP A 371 -13.06 -41.48 0.02
N PHE A 372 -14.07 -40.65 -0.29
CA PHE A 372 -13.97 -39.42 -1.07
C PHE A 372 -13.59 -39.60 -2.55
N THR A 373 -13.57 -40.84 -3.07
CA THR A 373 -13.48 -41.05 -4.52
C THR A 373 -14.80 -40.70 -5.20
N LEU A 374 -14.75 -40.26 -6.46
CA LEU A 374 -15.94 -39.73 -7.16
C LEU A 374 -16.96 -40.85 -7.47
N ALA A 375 -18.20 -40.66 -7.00
CA ALA A 375 -19.35 -41.48 -7.32
C ALA A 375 -20.04 -40.91 -8.57
N ALA A 376 -19.51 -41.26 -9.74
CA ALA A 376 -19.95 -40.71 -11.02
C ALA A 376 -19.89 -41.77 -12.11
N LYS A 377 -20.59 -41.52 -13.22
CA LYS A 377 -20.54 -42.36 -14.43
C LYS A 377 -19.09 -42.71 -14.79
N ALA A 378 -18.85 -43.96 -15.19
CA ALA A 378 -17.52 -44.38 -15.63
C ALA A 378 -17.02 -43.49 -16.79
N ASN A 379 -15.78 -43.02 -16.67
CA ASN A 379 -15.14 -42.10 -17.62
C ASN A 379 -15.82 -40.72 -17.71
N ALA A 380 -16.51 -40.27 -16.65
CA ALA A 380 -17.13 -38.94 -16.61
C ALA A 380 -16.12 -37.80 -16.76
N PHE A 381 -14.86 -38.02 -16.37
CA PHE A 381 -13.80 -37.03 -16.46
C PHE A 381 -12.56 -37.58 -17.18
N PRO A 382 -11.91 -36.78 -18.05
CA PRO A 382 -10.63 -37.16 -18.63
C PRO A 382 -9.60 -37.50 -17.55
N ALA A 383 -8.85 -38.59 -17.76
CA ALA A 383 -7.74 -39.03 -16.90
C ALA A 383 -8.11 -39.33 -15.43
N ARG A 384 -9.40 -39.50 -15.08
CA ARG A 384 -9.82 -39.94 -13.74
C ARG A 384 -10.71 -41.17 -13.84
N THR A 385 -10.36 -42.20 -13.09
CA THR A 385 -11.25 -43.34 -12.89
C THR A 385 -12.41 -42.90 -12.00
N THR A 386 -13.63 -43.12 -12.46
CA THR A 386 -14.87 -42.88 -11.71
C THR A 386 -15.69 -44.15 -11.69
N VAL A 387 -16.35 -44.41 -10.55
CA VAL A 387 -17.19 -45.59 -10.36
C VAL A 387 -18.59 -45.10 -10.01
N PRO A 388 -19.64 -45.52 -10.73
CA PRO A 388 -21.02 -45.21 -10.39
C PRO A 388 -21.37 -45.66 -8.97
N ALA A 389 -22.41 -45.07 -8.41
CA ALA A 389 -22.91 -45.52 -7.13
C ALA A 389 -23.56 -46.93 -7.25
N LYS A 390 -23.56 -47.72 -6.19
CA LYS A 390 -24.16 -49.06 -6.13
C LYS A 390 -25.42 -49.05 -5.26
N PRO A 391 -26.44 -49.86 -5.58
CA PRO A 391 -27.57 -50.07 -4.69
C PRO A 391 -27.10 -50.55 -3.30
N GLY A 392 -27.63 -49.94 -2.24
CA GLY A 392 -27.35 -50.29 -0.84
C GLY A 392 -26.06 -49.71 -0.25
N GLU A 393 -25.17 -49.11 -1.06
CA GLU A 393 -23.97 -48.47 -0.54
C GLU A 393 -24.25 -47.07 0.03
N VAL A 394 -23.30 -46.54 0.80
CA VAL A 394 -23.35 -45.18 1.33
C VAL A 394 -22.53 -44.26 0.43
N ILE A 395 -23.15 -43.16 0.02
CA ILE A 395 -22.49 -42.08 -0.72
C ILE A 395 -22.61 -40.76 0.07
N ILE A 396 -21.76 -39.81 -0.27
CA ILE A 396 -21.78 -38.44 0.23
C ILE A 396 -22.21 -37.53 -0.92
N LEU A 397 -23.30 -36.80 -0.72
CA LEU A 397 -23.77 -35.75 -1.63
C LEU A 397 -23.25 -34.39 -1.19
N TRP A 398 -22.78 -33.57 -2.13
CA TRP A 398 -22.18 -32.27 -1.86
C TRP A 398 -23.09 -31.13 -2.31
N GLY A 399 -23.38 -30.17 -1.42
CA GLY A 399 -24.34 -29.11 -1.71
C GLY A 399 -24.23 -27.87 -0.84
N THR A 400 -25.20 -26.96 -0.97
CA THR A 400 -25.33 -25.73 -0.19
C THR A 400 -26.78 -25.48 0.21
N GLY A 401 -27.00 -24.53 1.14
CA GLY A 401 -28.34 -24.07 1.52
C GLY A 401 -29.18 -25.05 2.35
N CYS A 402 -28.56 -26.04 2.99
CA CYS A 402 -29.25 -27.01 3.87
C CYS A 402 -29.62 -26.45 5.26
N GLY A 403 -29.29 -25.19 5.56
CA GLY A 403 -29.70 -24.51 6.79
C GLY A 403 -28.72 -24.66 7.97
N PRO A 404 -29.15 -24.31 9.21
CA PRO A 404 -28.25 -24.13 10.34
C PRO A 404 -27.64 -25.43 10.87
N THR A 405 -26.41 -25.33 11.39
CA THR A 405 -25.68 -26.41 12.07
C THR A 405 -25.53 -26.17 13.56
N ASN A 406 -25.29 -27.24 14.31
CA ASN A 406 -24.86 -27.20 15.70
C ASN A 406 -23.55 -27.99 15.87
N PRO A 407 -22.45 -27.35 16.32
CA PRO A 407 -22.32 -25.90 16.55
C PRO A 407 -22.45 -25.08 15.27
N ALA A 408 -22.86 -23.81 15.41
CA ALA A 408 -23.02 -22.89 14.30
C ALA A 408 -21.65 -22.44 13.73
N VAL A 409 -21.58 -22.25 12.42
CA VAL A 409 -20.44 -21.62 11.73
C VAL A 409 -20.94 -20.33 11.09
N PRO A 410 -20.56 -19.14 11.61
CA PRO A 410 -20.94 -17.86 11.02
C PRO A 410 -20.45 -17.72 9.58
N ALA A 411 -21.18 -16.95 8.76
CA ALA A 411 -20.71 -16.59 7.43
C ALA A 411 -19.32 -15.92 7.47
N GLY A 412 -18.49 -16.20 6.47
CA GLY A 412 -17.14 -15.66 6.37
C GLY A 412 -16.07 -16.45 7.11
N GLN A 413 -16.42 -17.58 7.73
CA GLN A 413 -15.48 -18.48 8.40
C GLN A 413 -15.33 -19.78 7.61
N LEU A 414 -14.10 -20.27 7.53
CA LEU A 414 -13.87 -21.67 7.19
C LEU A 414 -14.33 -22.53 8.37
N VAL A 415 -14.98 -23.65 8.07
CA VAL A 415 -15.46 -24.61 9.05
C VAL A 415 -14.27 -25.18 9.83
N PRO A 416 -14.22 -25.03 11.17
CA PRO A 416 -13.20 -25.65 12.00
C PRO A 416 -13.17 -27.17 11.84
N ASP A 417 -11.99 -27.78 11.95
CA ASP A 417 -11.79 -29.23 11.92
C ASP A 417 -11.68 -29.86 13.33
N ASP A 418 -11.95 -29.08 14.39
CA ASP A 418 -11.90 -29.54 15.79
C ASP A 418 -13.12 -30.37 16.19
N ARG A 419 -14.23 -30.29 15.43
CA ARG A 419 -15.49 -31.01 15.69
C ARG A 419 -16.37 -31.09 14.44
N VAL A 420 -17.43 -31.89 14.53
CA VAL A 420 -18.45 -32.02 13.47
C VAL A 420 -19.55 -30.97 13.65
N HIS A 421 -19.83 -30.20 12.60
CA HIS A 421 -20.88 -29.18 12.55
C HIS A 421 -22.14 -29.74 11.88
N THR A 422 -22.96 -30.45 12.67
CA THR A 422 -24.08 -31.26 12.17
C THR A 422 -25.30 -30.41 11.88
N LEU A 423 -26.05 -30.73 10.83
CA LEU A 423 -27.35 -30.12 10.54
C LEU A 423 -28.31 -30.24 11.72
N THR A 424 -28.99 -29.14 12.05
CA THR A 424 -30.00 -29.11 13.12
C THR A 424 -31.35 -29.68 12.69
N THR A 425 -31.63 -29.66 11.38
CA THR A 425 -32.84 -30.18 10.77
C THR A 425 -32.47 -31.37 9.88
N VAL A 426 -33.17 -32.49 10.03
CA VAL A 426 -32.93 -33.71 9.24
C VAL A 426 -33.54 -33.55 7.85
N PRO A 427 -32.75 -33.61 6.76
CA PRO A 427 -33.29 -33.59 5.41
C PRO A 427 -33.91 -34.94 5.03
N ALA A 428 -34.94 -34.92 4.20
CA ALA A 428 -35.42 -36.07 3.44
C ALA A 428 -34.68 -36.13 2.10
N VAL A 429 -34.06 -37.25 1.78
CA VAL A 429 -33.40 -37.45 0.48
C VAL A 429 -34.13 -38.53 -0.30
N THR A 430 -34.42 -38.28 -1.57
CA THR A 430 -34.98 -39.28 -2.46
C THR A 430 -34.08 -39.52 -3.66
N ILE A 431 -34.01 -40.79 -4.10
CA ILE A 431 -33.33 -41.22 -5.33
C ILE A 431 -34.37 -41.91 -6.19
N ARG A 432 -34.64 -41.37 -7.38
CA ARG A 432 -35.76 -41.77 -8.26
C ARG A 432 -37.11 -41.71 -7.54
N GLY A 433 -37.30 -40.70 -6.68
CA GLY A 433 -38.51 -40.53 -5.85
C GLY A 433 -38.65 -41.54 -4.70
N LYS A 434 -37.73 -42.50 -4.55
CA LYS A 434 -37.71 -43.41 -3.40
C LYS A 434 -36.85 -42.84 -2.28
N ALA A 435 -37.31 -42.95 -1.03
CA ALA A 435 -36.55 -42.50 0.13
C ALA A 435 -35.18 -43.23 0.21
N ALA A 436 -34.11 -42.45 0.25
CA ALA A 436 -32.78 -42.89 0.60
C ALA A 436 -32.60 -42.77 2.12
N GLU A 437 -31.93 -43.73 2.75
CA GLU A 437 -31.66 -43.67 4.19
C GLU A 437 -30.69 -42.52 4.47
N TYR A 438 -31.09 -41.56 5.29
CA TYR A 438 -30.21 -40.47 5.72
C TYR A 438 -29.38 -40.89 6.93
N LEU A 439 -28.06 -40.86 6.79
CA LEU A 439 -27.12 -41.33 7.81
C LEU A 439 -26.45 -40.17 8.56
N GLY A 440 -26.43 -38.98 7.99
CA GLY A 440 -25.88 -37.79 8.63
C GLY A 440 -25.58 -36.68 7.64
N GLY A 441 -25.40 -35.47 8.16
CA GLY A 441 -25.13 -34.30 7.34
C GLY A 441 -24.51 -33.19 8.15
N ALA A 442 -23.44 -32.61 7.62
CA ALA A 442 -22.64 -31.62 8.30
C ALA A 442 -22.01 -30.64 7.30
N LEU A 443 -21.51 -29.52 7.79
CA LEU A 443 -20.58 -28.71 7.01
C LEU A 443 -19.24 -29.43 6.83
N ALA A 444 -18.64 -29.26 5.66
CA ALA A 444 -17.35 -29.85 5.31
C ALA A 444 -16.20 -29.07 5.98
N PRO A 445 -15.27 -29.74 6.69
CA PRO A 445 -14.12 -29.09 7.32
C PRO A 445 -13.31 -28.25 6.34
N ARG A 446 -12.78 -27.13 6.81
CA ARG A 446 -11.92 -26.19 6.06
C ARG A 446 -12.56 -25.60 4.80
N SER A 447 -13.87 -25.78 4.64
CA SER A 447 -14.69 -25.20 3.59
C SER A 447 -15.63 -24.16 4.18
N ALA A 448 -16.27 -23.34 3.37
CA ALA A 448 -17.34 -22.44 3.82
C ALA A 448 -18.62 -22.79 3.06
N GLY A 449 -19.76 -22.86 3.76
CA GLY A 449 -21.09 -23.07 3.15
C GLY A 449 -21.26 -24.36 2.33
N LEU A 450 -20.34 -25.32 2.44
CA LEU A 450 -20.34 -26.61 1.75
C LEU A 450 -20.84 -27.69 2.70
N TYR A 451 -21.91 -28.36 2.33
CA TYR A 451 -22.49 -29.47 3.08
C TYR A 451 -22.10 -30.81 2.46
N GLN A 452 -21.90 -31.79 3.33
CA GLN A 452 -21.75 -33.21 3.01
C GLN A 452 -22.94 -33.96 3.61
N LEU A 453 -23.70 -34.68 2.78
CA LEU A 453 -24.87 -35.46 3.20
C LEU A 453 -24.63 -36.93 2.91
N ALA A 454 -24.44 -37.73 3.96
CA ALA A 454 -24.28 -39.17 3.86
C ALA A 454 -25.66 -39.85 3.72
N VAL A 455 -25.85 -40.57 2.62
CA VAL A 455 -27.10 -41.28 2.32
C VAL A 455 -26.83 -42.68 1.80
N ARG A 456 -27.70 -43.64 2.14
CA ARG A 456 -27.69 -44.97 1.53
C ARG A 456 -28.54 -44.99 0.27
N VAL A 457 -27.94 -45.39 -0.84
CA VAL A 457 -28.68 -45.62 -2.10
C VAL A 457 -29.70 -46.74 -1.87
N PRO A 458 -30.98 -46.60 -2.27
CA PRO A 458 -31.96 -47.67 -2.13
C PRO A 458 -31.45 -49.01 -2.68
N ALA A 459 -31.60 -50.09 -1.90
CA ALA A 459 -31.05 -51.41 -2.25
C ALA A 459 -31.61 -52.01 -3.54
N ASP A 460 -32.79 -51.56 -3.97
CA ASP A 460 -33.48 -51.94 -5.20
C ASP A 460 -33.36 -50.87 -6.31
N ALA A 461 -32.48 -49.88 -6.15
CA ALA A 461 -32.24 -48.89 -7.20
C ALA A 461 -31.83 -49.58 -8.52
N PRO A 462 -32.46 -49.23 -9.65
CA PRO A 462 -32.08 -49.79 -10.94
C PRO A 462 -30.75 -49.18 -11.43
N ASP A 463 -30.15 -49.81 -12.43
CA ASP A 463 -29.07 -49.19 -13.19
C ASP A 463 -29.61 -47.97 -13.94
N GLY A 464 -28.83 -46.89 -13.98
CA GLY A 464 -29.14 -45.69 -14.76
C GLY A 464 -28.84 -44.39 -14.04
N ASP A 465 -29.21 -43.28 -14.69
CA ASP A 465 -29.08 -41.94 -14.14
C ASP A 465 -30.39 -41.58 -13.42
N LEU A 466 -30.32 -41.48 -12.10
CA LEU A 466 -31.48 -41.39 -11.22
C LEU A 466 -31.60 -39.97 -10.63
N PRO A 467 -32.78 -39.34 -10.71
CA PRO A 467 -33.03 -38.06 -10.05
C PRO A 467 -32.76 -38.10 -8.55
N VAL A 468 -32.08 -37.11 -8.01
CA VAL A 468 -31.82 -36.96 -6.57
C VAL A 468 -32.42 -35.65 -6.08
N VAL A 469 -33.24 -35.72 -5.02
CA VAL A 469 -33.89 -34.55 -4.43
C VAL A 469 -33.64 -34.52 -2.94
N ILE A 470 -33.25 -33.35 -2.43
CA ILE A 470 -33.18 -33.02 -1.01
C ILE A 470 -34.41 -32.20 -0.64
N GLY A 471 -35.20 -32.66 0.32
CA GLY A 471 -36.26 -31.90 0.96
C GLY A 471 -35.86 -31.51 2.38
N ILE A 472 -35.94 -30.23 2.74
CA ILE A 472 -35.66 -29.74 4.10
C ILE A 472 -36.46 -28.46 4.36
N GLY A 473 -37.03 -28.33 5.56
CA GLY A 473 -37.79 -27.13 5.95
C GLY A 473 -39.00 -26.83 5.04
N GLY A 474 -39.58 -27.84 4.38
CA GLY A 474 -40.69 -27.66 3.44
C GLY A 474 -40.30 -27.20 2.03
N VAL A 475 -39.00 -27.05 1.75
CA VAL A 475 -38.46 -26.69 0.44
C VAL A 475 -37.72 -27.89 -0.15
N SER A 476 -37.70 -28.02 -1.49
CA SER A 476 -36.99 -29.07 -2.20
C SER A 476 -35.94 -28.51 -3.16
N SER A 477 -34.83 -29.22 -3.32
CA SER A 477 -33.86 -28.99 -4.38
C SER A 477 -34.46 -29.30 -5.76
N PRO A 478 -33.84 -28.85 -6.85
CA PRO A 478 -34.26 -29.25 -8.20
C PRO A 478 -34.34 -30.77 -8.37
N ALA A 479 -35.31 -31.22 -9.16
CA ALA A 479 -35.58 -32.65 -9.40
C ALA A 479 -34.93 -33.21 -10.67
N ASP A 480 -34.15 -32.39 -11.37
CA ASP A 480 -33.43 -32.74 -12.59
C ASP A 480 -31.96 -33.11 -12.35
N VAL A 481 -31.47 -33.02 -11.10
CA VAL A 481 -30.12 -33.42 -10.70
C VAL A 481 -29.99 -34.94 -10.65
N LEU A 482 -28.96 -35.50 -11.29
CA LEU A 482 -28.82 -36.94 -11.54
C LEU A 482 -27.68 -37.57 -10.74
N LEU A 483 -27.89 -38.80 -10.28
CA LEU A 483 -26.86 -39.71 -9.76
C LEU A 483 -26.83 -40.98 -10.60
N THR A 484 -25.67 -41.33 -11.15
CA THR A 484 -25.51 -42.60 -11.87
C THR A 484 -25.38 -43.75 -10.87
N VAL A 485 -26.30 -44.72 -10.97
CA VAL A 485 -26.29 -45.97 -10.21
C VAL A 485 -26.02 -47.16 -11.14
N LYS A 486 -25.19 -48.12 -10.71
CA LYS A 486 -24.89 -49.36 -11.44
C LYS A 486 -24.58 -50.50 -10.48
N LYS A 487 -25.20 -51.66 -10.69
CA LYS A 487 -25.00 -52.89 -9.90
C LYS A 487 -23.62 -53.52 -10.06
#